data_AF-A0A6J5DJ01-F1
#
_entry.id   AF-A0A6J5DJ01-F1
#
_cell.length_a   1.000
_cell.length_b   1.000
_cell.length_c   1.000
_cell.angle_alpha   90.00
_cell.angle_beta   90.00
_cell.angle_gamma   90.00
#
_symmetry.space_group_name_H-M   'P 1'
#
loop_
_entity.id
_entity.type
_entity.pdbx_description
1 polymer ?
#
loop_
_entity_poly.entity_id
_entity_poly.type
_entity_poly.pdbx_seq_one_letter_code
_entity_poly.pdbx_strand_id
1 'polypeptide(L)'
;MTTHTENFDAQRALLNDELTAIALAGGNTSKTREKLAALDKREQAAQEAEQASAQAAADEQRRQFEMEAVRAASELATAALLRLTDAGFEVGENDAKNLALAAHDVVRFDADIAEVKTARHAAYQAAMNIATRIDLLNARANALQQLRLTDQAVPRDAAESETIRADLMVLNAAYGHADAAAQAVTVPAHMIENRPRALQKMQALEIEIRKRIVWERARAAELAYMDAIRAVCAESGSRGPAGLYMRSTEFDRFLRTNQL
;
A
#
# COMPACT_ATOMS: atom_id res chain seq x y z
N MET A 1 25.57 -5.44 -13.12
CA MET A 1 26.27 -6.62 -12.57
C MET A 1 25.76 -7.84 -13.32
N THR A 2 26.62 -8.50 -14.08
CA THR A 2 26.29 -9.78 -14.73
C THR A 2 26.28 -10.86 -13.65
N THR A 3 25.11 -11.28 -13.21
CA THR A 3 24.97 -12.50 -12.43
C THR A 3 25.43 -13.65 -13.33
N HIS A 4 26.64 -14.17 -13.07
CA HIS A 4 26.99 -15.49 -13.55
C HIS A 4 26.04 -16.47 -12.85
N THR A 5 24.94 -16.83 -13.50
CA THR A 5 24.13 -17.97 -13.08
C THR A 5 24.97 -19.22 -13.28
N GLU A 6 25.74 -19.57 -12.25
CA GLU A 6 26.41 -20.86 -12.15
C GLU A 6 25.33 -21.95 -12.30
N ASN A 7 25.46 -22.82 -13.30
CA ASN A 7 24.51 -23.91 -13.52
C ASN A 7 24.86 -25.06 -12.57
N PHE A 8 24.45 -24.92 -11.30
CA PHE A 8 24.71 -25.90 -10.24
C PHE A 8 24.16 -27.30 -10.59
N ASP A 9 23.02 -27.38 -11.27
CA ASP A 9 22.42 -28.66 -11.68
C ASP A 9 23.29 -29.42 -12.70
N ALA A 10 23.83 -28.71 -13.69
CA ALA A 10 24.74 -29.32 -14.66
C ALA A 10 26.05 -29.80 -14.00
N GLN A 11 26.57 -29.03 -13.04
CA GLN A 11 27.78 -29.40 -12.30
C GLN A 11 27.54 -30.57 -11.33
N ARG A 12 26.37 -30.62 -10.69
CA ARG A 12 25.95 -31.74 -9.83
C ARG A 12 25.74 -33.02 -10.64
N ALA A 13 25.13 -32.95 -11.82
CA ALA A 13 24.98 -34.08 -12.72
C ALA A 13 26.34 -34.67 -13.13
N LEU A 14 27.28 -33.82 -13.56
CA LEU A 14 28.64 -34.25 -13.91
C LEU A 14 29.37 -34.90 -12.73
N LEU A 15 29.28 -34.32 -11.52
CA LEU A 15 29.93 -34.87 -10.33
C LEU A 15 29.29 -36.19 -9.86
N ASN A 16 27.98 -36.37 -10.06
CA ASN A 16 27.29 -37.62 -9.77
C ASN A 16 27.65 -38.73 -10.77
N ASP A 17 27.80 -38.39 -12.06
CA ASP A 17 28.29 -39.33 -13.07
C ASP A 17 29.73 -39.77 -12.76
N GLU A 18 30.61 -38.82 -12.39
CA GLU A 18 31.98 -39.12 -11.93
C GLU A 18 31.99 -40.01 -10.68
N LEU A 19 31.12 -39.74 -9.71
CA LEU A 19 31.02 -40.53 -8.48
C LEU A 19 30.56 -41.96 -8.75
N THR A 20 29.59 -42.13 -9.66
CA THR A 20 29.08 -43.43 -10.10
C THR A 20 30.15 -44.23 -10.84
N ALA A 21 30.90 -43.57 -11.74
CA ALA A 21 32.00 -44.19 -12.47
C ALA A 21 33.13 -44.65 -11.54
N ILE A 22 33.53 -43.83 -10.56
CA ILE A 22 34.57 -44.18 -9.57
C ILE A 22 34.11 -45.32 -8.66
N ALA A 23 32.84 -45.32 -8.25
CA ALA A 23 32.26 -46.36 -7.41
C ALA A 23 32.22 -47.72 -8.12
N LEU A 24 31.84 -47.74 -9.40
CA LEU A 24 31.85 -48.95 -10.25
C LEU A 24 33.27 -49.52 -10.45
N ALA A 25 34.28 -48.64 -10.50
CA ALA A 25 35.69 -49.03 -10.62
C ALA A 25 36.34 -49.45 -9.28
N GLY A 26 35.61 -49.42 -8.16
CA GLY A 26 36.13 -49.73 -6.82
C GLY A 26 37.11 -48.69 -6.26
N GLY A 27 37.11 -47.48 -6.82
CA GLY A 27 38.02 -46.40 -6.45
C GLY A 27 37.57 -45.59 -5.23
N ASN A 28 38.47 -44.75 -4.71
CA ASN A 28 38.17 -43.86 -3.58
C ASN A 28 37.25 -42.69 -4.00
N THR A 29 36.04 -42.65 -3.47
CA THR A 29 35.01 -41.63 -3.76
C THR A 29 35.08 -40.40 -2.85
N SER A 30 36.02 -40.32 -1.91
CA SER A 30 36.07 -39.22 -0.92
C SER A 30 36.21 -37.84 -1.58
N LYS A 31 37.07 -37.73 -2.61
CA LYS A 31 37.34 -36.46 -3.30
C LYS A 31 36.15 -35.93 -4.10
N THR A 32 35.39 -36.80 -4.76
CA THR A 32 34.17 -36.39 -5.50
C THR A 32 33.03 -36.04 -4.54
N ARG A 33 32.92 -36.72 -3.39
CA ARG A 33 32.00 -36.34 -2.32
C ARG A 33 32.32 -34.98 -1.70
N GLU A 34 33.60 -34.69 -1.47
CA GLU A 34 34.05 -33.37 -1.00
C GLU A 34 33.72 -32.25 -2.00
N LYS A 35 33.88 -32.51 -3.31
CA LYS A 35 33.50 -31.57 -4.37
C LYS A 35 31.99 -31.33 -4.41
N LEU A 36 31.16 -32.37 -4.27
CA LEU A 36 29.71 -32.23 -4.17
C LEU A 36 29.31 -31.40 -2.95
N ALA A 37 29.87 -31.68 -1.77
CA ALA A 37 29.59 -30.89 -0.57
C ALA A 37 30.01 -29.42 -0.70
N ALA A 38 31.13 -29.15 -1.40
CA ALA A 38 31.57 -27.79 -1.68
C ALA A 38 30.65 -27.07 -2.69
N LEU A 39 30.12 -27.79 -3.68
CA LEU A 39 29.12 -27.28 -4.63
C LEU A 39 27.83 -26.92 -3.90
N ASP A 40 27.31 -27.82 -3.06
CA ASP A 40 26.09 -27.61 -2.28
C ASP A 40 26.22 -26.40 -1.35
N LYS A 41 27.38 -26.23 -0.71
CA LYS A 41 27.66 -25.07 0.14
C LYS A 41 27.69 -23.75 -0.64
N ARG A 42 28.19 -23.76 -1.88
CA ARG A 42 28.18 -22.57 -2.75
C ARG A 42 26.79 -22.24 -3.25
N GLU A 43 26.00 -23.25 -3.61
CA GLU A 43 24.60 -23.08 -3.99
C GLU A 43 23.79 -22.50 -2.82
N GLN A 44 23.95 -23.04 -1.62
CA GLN A 44 23.31 -22.50 -0.41
C GLN A 44 23.72 -21.04 -0.16
N ALA A 45 25.01 -20.71 -0.25
CA ALA A 45 25.48 -19.34 -0.08
C ALA A 45 24.94 -18.38 -1.17
N ALA A 46 24.82 -18.87 -2.41
CA ALA A 46 24.24 -18.09 -3.51
C ALA A 46 22.73 -17.84 -3.29
N GLN A 47 21.99 -18.87 -2.86
CA GLN A 47 20.57 -18.77 -2.52
C GLN A 47 20.34 -17.82 -1.33
N GLU A 48 21.17 -17.91 -0.28
CA GLU A 48 21.12 -17.00 0.87
C GLU A 48 21.43 -15.56 0.47
N ALA A 49 22.42 -15.33 -0.41
CA ALA A 49 22.74 -14.00 -0.92
C ALA A 49 21.61 -13.42 -1.78
N GLU A 50 20.98 -14.25 -2.63
CA GLU A 50 19.83 -13.85 -3.44
C GLU A 50 18.63 -13.51 -2.55
N GLN A 51 18.32 -14.34 -1.56
CA GLN A 51 17.27 -14.09 -0.57
C GLN A 51 17.53 -12.80 0.22
N ALA A 52 18.76 -12.59 0.71
CA ALA A 52 19.13 -11.38 1.43
C ALA A 52 19.00 -10.13 0.55
N SER A 53 19.37 -10.22 -0.73
CA SER A 53 19.23 -9.12 -1.68
C SER A 53 17.76 -8.81 -1.99
N ALA A 54 16.92 -9.83 -2.16
CA ALA A 54 15.50 -9.69 -2.38
C ALA A 54 14.80 -9.08 -1.16
N GLN A 55 15.20 -9.50 0.05
CA GLN A 55 14.68 -8.96 1.30
C GLN A 55 15.10 -7.50 1.49
N ALA A 56 16.36 -7.15 1.22
CA ALA A 56 16.82 -5.76 1.28
C ALA A 56 16.08 -4.86 0.28
N ALA A 57 15.80 -5.34 -0.94
CA ALA A 57 15.01 -4.63 -1.93
C ALA A 57 13.55 -4.44 -1.49
N ALA A 58 12.93 -5.46 -0.88
CA ALA A 58 11.58 -5.38 -0.35
C ALA A 58 11.48 -4.39 0.83
N ASP A 59 12.47 -4.39 1.73
CA ASP A 59 12.53 -3.45 2.85
C ASP A 59 12.71 -2.00 2.38
N GLU A 60 13.53 -1.78 1.35
CA GLU A 60 13.69 -0.45 0.77
C GLU A 60 12.42 0.04 0.08
N GLN A 61 11.71 -0.83 -0.65
CA GLN A 61 10.39 -0.50 -1.21
C GLN A 61 9.37 -0.13 -0.13
N ARG A 62 9.35 -0.87 0.99
CA ARG A 62 8.49 -0.55 2.13
C ARG A 62 8.80 0.82 2.71
N ARG A 63 10.09 1.15 2.91
CA ARG A 63 10.50 2.47 3.41
C ARG A 63 10.09 3.60 2.46
N GLN A 64 10.27 3.42 1.16
CA GLN A 64 9.87 4.42 0.16
C GLN A 64 8.35 4.66 0.22
N PHE A 65 7.57 3.59 0.30
CA PHE A 65 6.13 3.67 0.44
C PHE A 65 5.69 4.39 1.73
N GLU A 66 6.32 4.09 2.86
CA GLU A 66 6.08 4.80 4.13
C GLU A 66 6.43 6.29 4.03
N MET A 67 7.54 6.65 3.39
CA MET A 67 7.93 8.05 3.18
C MET A 67 6.94 8.80 2.29
N GLU A 68 6.46 8.17 1.22
CA GLU A 68 5.43 8.73 0.34
C GLU A 68 4.11 8.95 1.09
N ALA A 69 3.70 8.00 1.93
CA ALA A 69 2.51 8.14 2.77
C ALA A 69 2.65 9.30 3.77
N VAL A 70 3.81 9.45 4.43
CA VAL A 70 4.07 10.58 5.33
C VAL A 70 4.01 11.92 4.58
N ARG A 71 4.60 11.98 3.38
CA ARG A 71 4.56 13.18 2.55
C ARG A 71 3.14 13.54 2.13
N ALA A 72 2.36 12.58 1.65
CA ALA A 72 0.97 12.79 1.26
C ALA A 72 0.10 13.22 2.46
N ALA A 73 0.35 12.68 3.65
CA ALA A 73 -0.31 13.11 4.88
C ALA A 73 0.01 14.57 5.22
N SER A 74 1.29 14.96 5.08
CA SER A 74 1.72 16.34 5.27
C SER A 74 1.05 17.28 4.27
N GLU A 75 1.03 16.94 2.98
CA GLU A 75 0.40 17.74 1.93
C GLU A 75 -1.11 17.92 2.20
N LEU A 76 -1.80 16.86 2.62
CA LEU A 76 -3.23 16.89 2.97
C LEU A 76 -3.50 17.81 4.19
N ALA A 77 -2.66 17.71 5.22
CA ALA A 77 -2.76 18.55 6.42
C ALA A 77 -2.49 20.03 6.10
N THR A 78 -1.43 20.32 5.34
CA THR A 78 -1.10 21.68 4.90
C THR A 78 -2.21 22.27 4.04
N ALA A 79 -2.81 21.49 3.14
CA ALA A 79 -3.95 21.95 2.35
C ALA A 79 -5.17 22.31 3.22
N ALA A 80 -5.42 21.58 4.30
CA ALA A 80 -6.50 21.90 5.24
C ALA A 80 -6.22 23.18 6.03
N LEU A 81 -4.97 23.36 6.48
CA LEU A 81 -4.53 24.59 7.14
C LEU A 81 -4.67 25.79 6.21
N LEU A 82 -4.23 25.67 4.95
CA LEU A 82 -4.36 26.73 3.95
C LEU A 82 -5.83 27.13 3.74
N ARG A 83 -6.74 26.16 3.63
CA ARG A 83 -8.18 26.46 3.54
C ARG A 83 -8.71 27.25 4.74
N LEU A 84 -8.22 26.96 5.95
CA LEU A 84 -8.61 27.68 7.15
C LEU A 84 -8.01 29.10 7.17
N THR A 85 -6.73 29.25 6.83
CA THR A 85 -6.06 30.55 6.81
C THR A 85 -6.59 31.46 5.70
N ASP A 86 -6.89 30.91 4.52
CA ASP A 86 -7.49 31.66 3.40
C ASP A 86 -8.91 32.14 3.73
N ALA A 87 -9.65 31.36 4.54
CA ALA A 87 -10.92 31.78 5.11
C ALA A 87 -10.77 32.78 6.29
N GLY A 88 -9.54 33.20 6.59
CA GLY A 88 -9.23 34.18 7.63
C GLY A 88 -9.29 33.62 9.04
N PHE A 89 -9.09 32.32 9.25
CA PHE A 89 -9.03 31.70 10.58
C PHE A 89 -7.56 31.53 11.02
N GLU A 90 -7.22 32.02 12.22
CA GLU A 90 -5.92 31.79 12.84
C GLU A 90 -5.93 30.44 13.56
N VAL A 91 -5.16 29.48 13.03
CA VAL A 91 -5.13 28.10 13.53
C VAL A 91 -4.00 27.95 14.56
N GLY A 92 -4.32 27.45 15.75
CA GLY A 92 -3.32 27.21 16.79
C GLY A 92 -2.48 25.96 16.52
N GLU A 93 -1.32 25.86 17.18
CA GLU A 93 -0.40 24.72 17.04
C GLU A 93 -1.06 23.37 17.36
N ASN A 94 -1.89 23.33 18.40
CA ASN A 94 -2.63 22.12 18.79
C ASN A 94 -3.62 21.66 17.71
N ASP A 95 -4.28 22.60 17.02
CA ASP A 95 -5.21 22.27 15.94
C ASP A 95 -4.46 21.77 14.71
N ALA A 96 -3.34 22.42 14.38
CA ALA A 96 -2.46 21.98 13.30
C ALA A 96 -1.95 20.56 13.55
N LYS A 97 -1.56 20.24 14.79
CA LYS A 97 -1.19 18.88 15.19
C LYS A 97 -2.35 17.90 15.05
N ASN A 98 -3.56 18.26 15.49
CA ASN A 98 -4.73 17.39 15.37
C ASN A 98 -5.14 17.13 13.91
N LEU A 99 -5.05 18.16 13.05
CA LEU A 99 -5.28 18.02 11.62
C LEU A 99 -4.21 17.13 10.96
N ALA A 100 -2.94 17.28 11.35
CA ALA A 100 -1.86 16.42 10.86
C ALA A 100 -2.07 14.94 11.25
N LEU A 101 -2.46 14.68 12.50
CA LEU A 101 -2.79 13.32 12.95
C LEU A 101 -3.98 12.73 12.18
N ALA A 102 -5.04 13.52 11.96
CA ALA A 102 -6.19 13.07 11.19
C ALA A 102 -5.85 12.82 9.71
N ALA A 103 -4.98 13.65 9.12
CA ALA A 103 -4.49 13.45 7.76
C ALA A 103 -3.64 12.17 7.64
N HIS A 104 -2.81 11.88 8.64
CA HIS A 104 -2.04 10.63 8.70
C HIS A 104 -2.96 9.40 8.76
N ASP A 105 -4.04 9.45 9.54
CA ASP A 105 -5.02 8.36 9.59
C ASP A 105 -5.67 8.11 8.21
N VAL A 106 -6.04 9.18 7.49
CA VAL A 106 -6.62 9.08 6.14
C VAL A 106 -5.64 8.42 5.17
N VAL A 107 -4.42 8.96 5.12
CA VAL A 107 -3.41 8.49 4.16
C VAL A 107 -2.91 7.09 4.48
N ARG A 108 -2.83 6.70 5.76
CA ARG A 108 -2.55 5.31 6.14
C ARG A 108 -3.58 4.36 5.55
N PHE A 109 -4.88 4.65 5.70
CA PHE A 109 -5.90 3.78 5.12
C PHE A 109 -5.87 3.77 3.58
N ASP A 110 -5.56 4.89 2.93
CA ASP A 110 -5.35 4.93 1.48
C ASP A 110 -4.17 4.05 1.03
N ALA A 111 -3.06 4.13 1.78
CA ALA A 111 -1.85 3.35 1.56
C ALA A 111 -2.12 1.84 1.74
N ASP A 112 -2.71 1.42 2.86
CA ASP A 112 -3.04 0.02 3.13
C ASP A 112 -3.94 -0.58 2.03
N ILE A 113 -4.94 0.19 1.57
CA ILE A 113 -5.82 -0.23 0.47
C ILE A 113 -5.05 -0.34 -0.85
N ALA A 114 -4.12 0.58 -1.13
CA ALA A 114 -3.29 0.54 -2.33
C ALA A 114 -2.33 -0.65 -2.32
N GLU A 115 -1.73 -0.98 -1.17
CA GLU A 115 -0.87 -2.15 -1.00
C GLU A 115 -1.64 -3.44 -1.28
N VAL A 116 -2.82 -3.62 -0.69
CA VAL A 116 -3.66 -4.81 -0.94
C VAL A 116 -4.08 -4.91 -2.40
N LYS A 117 -4.42 -3.78 -3.06
CA LYS A 117 -4.72 -3.77 -4.50
C LYS A 117 -3.51 -4.17 -5.35
N THR A 118 -2.32 -3.72 -4.97
CA THR A 118 -1.07 -4.05 -5.67
C THR A 118 -0.73 -5.53 -5.49
N ALA A 119 -0.87 -6.06 -4.27
CA ALA A 119 -0.69 -7.48 -3.98
C ALA A 119 -1.70 -8.33 -4.76
N ARG A 120 -2.97 -7.91 -4.83
CA ARG A 120 -4.00 -8.58 -5.63
C ARG A 120 -3.66 -8.58 -7.11
N HIS A 121 -3.19 -7.47 -7.65
CA HIS A 121 -2.78 -7.37 -9.04
C HIS A 121 -1.58 -8.29 -9.34
N ALA A 122 -0.56 -8.28 -8.49
CA ALA A 122 0.60 -9.17 -8.62
C ALA A 122 0.20 -10.65 -8.56
N ALA A 123 -0.72 -11.04 -7.67
CA ALA A 123 -1.25 -12.40 -7.58
C ALA A 123 -1.98 -12.81 -8.88
N TYR A 124 -2.80 -11.93 -9.46
CA TYR A 124 -3.43 -12.21 -10.75
C TYR A 124 -2.43 -12.27 -11.90
N GLN A 125 -1.40 -11.42 -11.92
CA GLN A 125 -0.34 -11.51 -12.92
C GLN A 125 0.38 -12.86 -12.86
N ALA A 126 0.68 -13.37 -11.65
CA ALA A 126 1.27 -14.69 -11.48
C ALA A 126 0.35 -15.80 -12.02
N ALA A 127 -0.95 -15.75 -11.72
CA ALA A 127 -1.92 -16.69 -12.27
C ALA A 127 -2.00 -16.60 -13.82
N MET A 128 -1.98 -15.39 -14.38
CA MET A 128 -1.98 -15.17 -15.84
C MET A 128 -0.72 -15.71 -16.52
N ASN A 129 0.45 -15.62 -15.88
CA ASN A 129 1.69 -16.20 -16.41
C ASN A 129 1.59 -17.73 -16.52
N ILE A 130 0.97 -18.39 -15.52
CA ILE A 130 0.70 -19.83 -15.55
C ILE A 130 -0.31 -20.15 -16.66
N ALA A 131 -1.40 -19.39 -16.77
CA ALA A 131 -2.40 -19.57 -17.83
C ALA A 131 -1.78 -19.44 -19.23
N THR A 132 -0.95 -18.43 -19.45
CA THR A 132 -0.23 -18.22 -20.71
C THR A 132 0.67 -19.41 -21.04
N ARG A 133 1.34 -19.98 -20.03
CA ARG A 133 2.16 -21.19 -20.22
C ARG A 133 1.31 -22.41 -20.58
N ILE A 134 0.14 -22.57 -19.96
CA ILE A 134 -0.84 -23.62 -20.30
C ILE A 134 -1.28 -23.48 -21.76
N ASP A 135 -1.62 -22.28 -22.21
CA ASP A 135 -2.05 -22.02 -23.59
C ASP A 135 -0.96 -22.39 -24.61
N LEU A 136 0.31 -22.03 -24.32
CA LEU A 136 1.44 -22.40 -25.16
C LEU A 136 1.65 -23.92 -25.24
N LEU A 137 1.52 -24.62 -24.10
CA LEU A 137 1.65 -26.08 -24.06
C LEU A 137 0.48 -26.79 -24.74
N ASN A 138 -0.75 -26.27 -24.60
CA ASN A 138 -1.92 -26.77 -25.33
C ASN A 138 -1.76 -26.57 -26.85
N ALA A 139 -1.28 -25.41 -27.29
CA ALA A 139 -1.00 -25.15 -28.71
C ALA A 139 0.05 -26.14 -29.25
N ARG A 140 1.10 -26.41 -28.46
CA ARG A 140 2.13 -27.39 -28.81
C ARG A 140 1.58 -28.82 -28.84
N ALA A 141 0.76 -29.21 -27.86
CA ALA A 141 0.10 -30.51 -27.85
C ALA A 141 -0.79 -30.71 -29.09
N ASN A 142 -1.55 -29.68 -29.47
CA ASN A 142 -2.39 -29.70 -30.67
C ASN A 142 -1.55 -29.83 -31.95
N ALA A 143 -0.41 -29.14 -32.05
CA ALA A 143 0.50 -29.26 -33.19
C ALA A 143 1.08 -30.69 -33.30
N LEU A 144 1.51 -31.29 -32.19
CA LEU A 144 1.98 -32.68 -32.16
C LEU A 144 0.86 -33.67 -32.53
N GLN A 145 -0.38 -33.40 -32.10
CA GLN A 145 -1.53 -34.20 -32.49
C GLN A 145 -1.82 -34.09 -34.00
N GLN A 146 -1.71 -32.90 -34.59
CA GLN A 146 -1.87 -32.71 -36.03
C GLN A 146 -0.79 -33.46 -36.83
N LEU A 147 0.47 -33.45 -36.40
CA LEU A 147 1.55 -34.22 -37.03
C LEU A 147 1.29 -35.73 -37.00
N ARG A 148 0.62 -36.23 -35.96
CA ARG A 148 0.17 -37.64 -35.91
C ARG A 148 -0.94 -37.92 -36.91
N LEU A 149 -1.92 -37.01 -37.03
CA LEU A 149 -3.03 -37.17 -37.98
C LEU A 149 -2.57 -37.15 -39.44
N THR A 150 -1.41 -36.54 -39.74
CA THR A 150 -0.80 -36.50 -41.06
C THR A 150 0.28 -37.57 -41.30
N ASP A 151 0.45 -38.53 -40.38
CA ASP A 151 1.49 -39.58 -40.40
C ASP A 151 2.94 -39.05 -40.51
N GLN A 152 3.18 -37.82 -40.04
CA GLN A 152 4.50 -37.18 -40.04
C GLN A 152 5.21 -37.24 -38.67
N ALA A 153 4.58 -37.87 -37.68
CA ALA A 153 5.11 -37.95 -36.31
C ALA A 153 6.26 -38.96 -36.17
N VAL A 154 7.25 -38.60 -35.35
CA VAL A 154 8.44 -39.40 -35.04
C VAL A 154 8.33 -39.93 -33.60
N PRO A 155 8.97 -41.06 -33.19
CA PRO A 155 8.88 -41.57 -31.82
C PRO A 155 9.23 -40.56 -30.71
N ARG A 156 10.09 -39.57 -30.99
CA ARG A 156 10.41 -38.47 -30.09
C ARG A 156 9.18 -37.61 -29.75
N ASP A 157 8.29 -37.39 -30.71
CA ASP A 157 7.07 -36.59 -30.55
C ASP A 157 6.08 -37.29 -29.61
N ALA A 158 6.16 -38.62 -29.51
CA ALA A 158 5.35 -39.39 -28.58
C ALA A 158 5.77 -39.22 -27.12
N ALA A 159 7.07 -39.28 -26.85
CA ALA A 159 7.60 -38.98 -25.53
C ALA A 159 7.31 -37.51 -25.12
N GLU A 160 7.50 -36.57 -26.05
CA GLU A 160 7.21 -35.15 -25.81
C GLU A 160 5.72 -34.90 -25.51
N SER A 161 4.82 -35.55 -26.23
CA SER A 161 3.37 -35.45 -25.98
C SER A 161 2.97 -35.95 -24.59
N GLU A 162 3.64 -36.98 -24.07
CA GLU A 162 3.40 -37.50 -22.72
C GLU A 162 3.93 -36.55 -21.64
N THR A 163 5.13 -36.00 -21.83
CA THR A 163 5.67 -34.95 -20.95
C THR A 163 4.78 -33.72 -20.91
N ILE A 164 4.34 -33.21 -22.06
CA ILE A 164 3.43 -32.05 -22.12
C ILE A 164 2.11 -32.34 -21.38
N ARG A 165 1.59 -33.56 -21.48
CA ARG A 165 0.37 -33.95 -20.75
C ARG A 165 0.57 -33.92 -19.24
N ALA A 166 1.69 -34.44 -18.74
CA ALA A 166 2.03 -34.40 -17.33
C ALA A 166 2.22 -32.95 -16.84
N ASP A 167 2.95 -32.14 -17.60
CA ASP A 167 3.18 -30.71 -17.31
C ASP A 167 1.86 -29.93 -17.26
N LEU A 168 0.95 -30.17 -18.22
CA LEU A 168 -0.37 -29.54 -18.25
C LEU A 168 -1.20 -29.93 -17.03
N MET A 169 -1.13 -31.18 -16.54
CA MET A 169 -1.84 -31.56 -15.31
C MET A 169 -1.33 -30.77 -14.10
N VAL A 170 -0.01 -30.64 -13.95
CA VAL A 170 0.61 -29.90 -12.84
C VAL A 170 0.30 -28.40 -12.95
N LEU A 171 0.43 -27.82 -14.14
CA LEU A 171 0.18 -26.39 -14.36
C LEU A 171 -1.30 -26.03 -14.17
N ASN A 172 -2.25 -26.88 -14.58
CA ASN A 172 -3.67 -26.62 -14.34
C ASN A 172 -4.01 -26.64 -12.84
N ALA A 173 -3.43 -27.57 -12.07
CA ALA A 173 -3.57 -27.56 -10.62
C ALA A 173 -2.95 -26.30 -10.01
N ALA A 174 -1.73 -25.93 -10.42
CA ALA A 174 -1.04 -24.73 -9.98
C ALA A 174 -1.82 -23.45 -10.32
N TYR A 175 -2.44 -23.38 -11.51
CA TYR A 175 -3.31 -22.28 -11.91
C TYR A 175 -4.53 -22.17 -11.01
N GLY A 176 -5.22 -23.28 -10.72
CA GLY A 176 -6.37 -23.29 -9.82
C GLY A 176 -6.01 -22.79 -8.42
N HIS A 177 -4.85 -23.19 -7.89
CA HIS A 177 -4.35 -22.69 -6.61
C HIS A 177 -3.98 -21.20 -6.67
N ALA A 178 -3.31 -20.74 -7.73
CA ALA A 178 -2.89 -19.36 -7.90
C ALA A 178 -4.09 -18.41 -8.07
N ASP A 179 -5.11 -18.81 -8.84
CA ASP A 179 -6.34 -18.05 -9.02
C ASP A 179 -7.14 -17.98 -7.71
N ALA A 180 -7.29 -19.09 -6.99
CA ALA A 180 -7.94 -19.09 -5.68
C ALA A 180 -7.21 -18.19 -4.67
N ALA A 181 -5.87 -18.21 -4.66
CA ALA A 181 -5.06 -17.34 -3.83
C ALA A 181 -5.24 -15.86 -4.21
N ALA A 182 -5.24 -15.52 -5.51
CA ALA A 182 -5.48 -14.16 -6.00
C ALA A 182 -6.88 -13.64 -5.63
N GLN A 183 -7.89 -14.51 -5.67
CA GLN A 183 -9.25 -14.18 -5.25
C GLN A 183 -9.36 -13.97 -3.72
N ALA A 184 -8.55 -14.67 -2.93
CA ALA A 184 -8.51 -14.51 -1.49
C ALA A 184 -7.88 -13.17 -1.04
N VAL A 185 -7.04 -12.55 -1.89
CA VAL A 185 -6.50 -11.21 -1.63
C VAL A 185 -7.60 -10.17 -1.80
N THR A 186 -8.25 -9.84 -0.69
CA THR A 186 -9.34 -8.87 -0.63
C THR A 186 -9.01 -7.76 0.36
N VAL A 187 -9.52 -6.55 0.08
CA VAL A 187 -9.42 -5.44 1.03
C VAL A 187 -10.36 -5.74 2.19
N PRO A 188 -9.86 -5.77 3.44
CA PRO A 188 -10.70 -5.99 4.61
C PRO A 188 -11.84 -4.97 4.70
N ALA A 189 -13.06 -5.42 5.02
CA ALA A 189 -14.24 -4.55 5.10
C ALA A 189 -14.04 -3.34 6.03
N HIS A 190 -13.37 -3.55 7.17
CA HIS A 190 -13.08 -2.48 8.11
C HIS A 190 -12.20 -1.37 7.52
N MET A 191 -11.29 -1.66 6.58
CA MET A 191 -10.49 -0.63 5.90
C MET A 191 -11.35 0.21 4.96
N ILE A 192 -12.26 -0.45 4.23
CA ILE A 192 -13.23 0.22 3.34
C ILE A 192 -14.14 1.15 4.14
N GLU A 193 -14.59 0.71 5.33
CA GLU A 193 -15.46 1.50 6.21
C GLU A 193 -14.73 2.62 6.95
N ASN A 194 -13.49 2.39 7.39
CA ASN A 194 -12.75 3.36 8.20
C ASN A 194 -12.16 4.51 7.40
N ARG A 195 -11.82 4.30 6.12
CA ARG A 195 -11.34 5.36 5.23
C ARG A 195 -12.29 6.57 5.14
N PRO A 196 -13.58 6.43 4.79
CA PRO A 196 -14.50 7.57 4.76
C PRO A 196 -14.74 8.17 6.15
N ARG A 197 -14.70 7.36 7.22
CA ARG A 197 -14.79 7.86 8.60
C ARG A 197 -13.60 8.73 8.99
N ALA A 198 -12.38 8.36 8.59
CA ALA A 198 -11.18 9.16 8.82
C ALA A 198 -11.28 10.51 8.10
N LEU A 199 -11.76 10.51 6.85
CA LEU A 199 -11.97 11.75 6.09
C LEU A 199 -13.04 12.64 6.75
N GLN A 200 -14.16 12.05 7.18
CA GLN A 200 -15.22 12.77 7.90
C GLN A 200 -14.71 13.34 9.22
N LYS A 201 -13.87 12.62 9.96
CA LYS A 201 -13.23 13.10 11.19
C LYS A 201 -12.36 14.32 10.93
N MET A 202 -11.56 14.30 9.85
CA MET A 202 -10.74 15.45 9.44
C MET A 202 -11.61 16.67 9.09
N GLN A 203 -12.69 16.47 8.33
CA GLN A 203 -13.65 17.54 8.01
C GLN A 203 -14.37 18.08 9.25
N ALA A 204 -14.73 17.21 10.20
CA ALA A 204 -15.35 17.61 11.45
C ALA A 204 -14.41 18.48 12.29
N LEU A 205 -13.12 18.16 12.32
CA LEU A 205 -12.10 18.98 12.99
C LEU A 205 -11.99 20.37 12.36
N GLU A 206 -11.96 20.48 11.02
CA GLU A 206 -11.98 21.80 10.36
C GLU A 206 -13.21 22.63 10.77
N ILE A 207 -14.39 22.01 10.83
CA ILE A 207 -15.62 22.68 11.26
C ILE A 207 -15.54 23.12 12.73
N GLU A 208 -15.00 22.28 13.60
CA GLU A 208 -14.84 22.58 15.02
C GLU A 208 -13.90 23.77 15.25
N ILE A 209 -12.76 23.81 14.54
CA ILE A 209 -11.81 24.92 14.57
C ILE A 209 -12.50 26.22 14.15
N ARG A 210 -13.21 26.22 13.01
CA ARG A 210 -13.95 27.38 12.53
C ARG A 210 -14.96 27.87 13.56
N LYS A 211 -15.77 26.95 14.11
CA LYS A 211 -16.75 27.28 15.16
C LYS A 211 -16.08 27.93 16.36
N ARG A 212 -15.03 27.32 16.90
CA ARG A 212 -14.33 27.83 18.08
C ARG A 212 -13.80 29.25 17.85
N ILE A 213 -13.15 29.50 16.71
CA ILE A 213 -12.60 30.84 16.39
C ILE A 213 -13.71 31.87 16.20
N VAL A 214 -14.83 31.52 15.54
CA VAL A 214 -15.99 32.42 15.44
C VAL A 214 -16.55 32.76 16.82
N TRP A 215 -16.64 31.77 17.71
CA TRP A 215 -17.08 31.97 19.09
C TRP A 215 -16.13 32.87 19.88
N GLU A 216 -14.82 32.69 19.75
CA GLU A 216 -13.81 33.53 20.39
C GLU A 216 -13.89 34.98 19.88
N ARG A 217 -14.08 35.18 18.57
CA ARG A 217 -14.28 36.51 17.98
C ARG A 217 -15.55 37.17 18.49
N ALA A 218 -16.67 36.44 18.56
CA ALA A 218 -17.93 36.94 19.10
C ALA A 218 -17.77 37.36 20.57
N ARG A 219 -17.08 36.55 21.38
CA ARG A 219 -16.78 36.87 22.78
C ARG A 219 -15.88 38.09 22.94
N ALA A 220 -14.86 38.24 22.10
CA ALA A 220 -13.98 39.41 22.11
C ALA A 220 -14.74 40.69 21.73
N ALA A 221 -15.63 40.61 20.72
CA ALA A 221 -16.50 41.71 20.33
C ALA A 221 -17.47 42.09 21.45
N GLU A 222 -18.06 41.10 22.15
CA GLU A 222 -18.92 41.32 23.31
C GLU A 222 -18.17 42.05 24.44
N LEU A 223 -16.94 41.64 24.75
CA LEU A 223 -16.10 42.30 25.76
C LEU A 223 -15.79 43.75 25.38
N ALA A 224 -15.32 44.01 24.16
CA ALA A 224 -15.03 45.35 23.68
C ALA A 224 -16.27 46.26 23.71
N TYR A 225 -17.42 45.67 23.38
CA TYR A 225 -18.71 46.34 23.43
C TYR A 225 -19.13 46.69 24.89
N MET A 226 -18.92 45.79 25.85
CA MET A 226 -19.14 46.09 27.28
C MET A 226 -18.19 47.18 27.79
N ASP A 227 -16.93 47.20 27.35
CA ASP A 227 -15.96 48.22 27.72
C ASP A 227 -16.31 49.60 27.14
N ALA A 228 -16.85 49.66 25.93
CA ALA A 228 -17.38 50.89 25.35
C ALA A 228 -18.56 51.46 26.18
N ILE A 229 -19.47 50.59 26.66
CA ILE A 229 -20.55 51.01 27.56
C ILE A 229 -19.99 51.56 28.88
N ARG A 230 -18.98 50.91 29.45
CA ARG A 230 -18.32 51.38 30.70
C ARG A 230 -17.70 52.76 30.51
N ALA A 231 -17.06 53.03 29.37
CA ALA A 231 -16.51 54.33 29.06
C ALA A 231 -17.60 55.42 29.00
N VAL A 232 -18.75 55.14 28.36
CA VAL A 232 -19.90 56.07 28.33
C VAL A 232 -20.43 56.34 29.75
N CYS A 233 -20.56 55.32 30.59
CA CYS A 233 -20.97 55.50 31.98
C CYS A 233 -19.99 56.38 32.78
N ALA A 234 -18.68 56.22 32.55
CA ALA A 234 -17.66 57.01 33.23
C ALA A 234 -17.74 58.50 32.85
N GLU A 235 -17.86 58.81 31.56
CA GLU A 235 -17.98 60.21 31.07
C GLU A 235 -19.28 60.88 31.52
N SER A 236 -20.37 60.12 31.64
CA SER A 236 -21.68 60.64 32.08
C SER A 236 -21.87 60.65 33.60
N GLY A 237 -20.94 60.06 34.37
CA GLY A 237 -21.03 59.97 35.83
C GLY A 237 -22.11 59.01 36.36
N SER A 238 -22.70 58.18 35.51
CA SER A 238 -23.71 57.20 35.96
C SER A 238 -23.09 55.99 36.64
N ARG A 239 -23.77 55.48 37.66
CA ARG A 239 -23.38 54.26 38.39
C ARG A 239 -23.65 52.96 37.61
N GLY A 240 -24.37 53.02 36.50
CA GLY A 240 -24.69 51.84 35.70
C GLY A 240 -25.23 52.16 34.32
N PRO A 241 -25.32 51.15 33.44
CA PRO A 241 -25.73 51.33 32.05
C PRO A 241 -27.23 51.56 31.88
N ALA A 242 -28.03 51.26 32.91
CA ALA A 242 -29.47 51.40 32.89
C ALA A 242 -29.86 52.88 32.70
N GLY A 243 -30.44 53.20 31.52
CA GLY A 243 -30.86 54.56 31.15
C GLY A 243 -29.87 55.32 30.25
N LEU A 244 -28.65 54.85 30.09
CA LEU A 244 -27.63 55.46 29.21
C LEU A 244 -27.42 54.72 27.91
N TYR A 245 -27.63 53.41 27.94
CA TYR A 245 -27.50 52.57 26.76
C TYR A 245 -28.81 51.80 26.52
N MET A 246 -29.32 51.87 25.29
CA MET A 246 -30.35 50.97 24.77
C MET A 246 -29.85 50.34 23.47
N ARG A 247 -30.15 49.05 23.30
CA ARG A 247 -29.86 48.35 22.04
C ARG A 247 -30.62 49.01 20.90
N SER A 248 -30.00 49.10 19.74
CA SER A 248 -30.69 49.62 18.55
C SER A 248 -31.79 48.66 18.11
N THR A 249 -32.80 49.19 17.43
CA THR A 249 -33.91 48.40 16.87
C THR A 249 -33.42 47.37 15.85
N GLU A 250 -32.36 47.70 15.11
CA GLU A 250 -31.68 46.82 14.16
C GLU A 250 -31.01 45.65 14.87
N PHE A 251 -30.31 45.90 15.98
CA PHE A 251 -29.67 44.84 16.75
C PHE A 251 -30.70 43.90 17.41
N ASP A 252 -31.79 44.44 17.96
CA ASP A 252 -32.89 43.64 18.50
C ASP A 252 -33.64 42.84 17.42
N ARG A 253 -33.71 43.36 16.18
CA ARG A 253 -34.25 42.61 15.03
C ARG A 253 -33.29 41.48 14.63
N PHE A 254 -32.00 41.76 14.56
CA PHE A 254 -30.96 40.77 14.26
C PHE A 254 -30.98 39.62 15.27
N LEU A 255 -31.02 39.89 16.58
CA LEU A 255 -31.08 38.85 17.61
C LEU A 255 -32.34 37.96 17.51
N ARG A 256 -33.46 38.50 17.00
CA ARG A 256 -34.71 37.74 16.85
C ARG A 256 -34.80 36.97 15.52
N THR A 257 -34.24 37.52 14.45
CA THR A 257 -34.51 37.04 13.07
C THR A 257 -33.26 36.59 12.32
N ASN A 258 -32.07 36.83 12.85
CA ASN A 258 -30.77 36.62 12.21
C ASN A 258 -30.63 37.36 10.86
N GLN A 259 -31.30 38.51 10.73
CA GLN A 259 -31.25 39.39 9.56
C GLN A 259 -30.74 40.78 9.97
N LEU A 260 -29.77 41.31 9.22
CA LEU A 260 -29.31 42.70 9.30
C LEU A 260 -30.15 43.60 8.41
#